data_AF-A0A2V8JBB3-F1
#
_entry.id   AF-A0A2V8JBB3-F1
#
_cell.length_a   1.000
_cell.length_b   1.000
_cell.length_c   1.000
_cell.angle_alpha   90.00
_cell.angle_beta   90.00
_cell.angle_gamma   90.00
#
_symmetry.space_group_name_H-M   'P 1'
#
loop_
_entity.id
_entity.type
_entity.pdbx_description
1 polymer ?
#
loop_
_entity_poly.entity_id
_entity_poly.type
_entity_poly.pdbx_seq_one_letter_code
_entity_poly.pdbx_strand_id
1 'polypeptide(L)'
;MTCFVFRPRRRVNGKIRMARTWNGKFQLPGDAKPTVVALGVSDKQVAQEKLREIVRAIERERAGLGPSKLERDAARQSVGKCVGEYIDIKRGQRCDEKYVRELELKLLRVTRECNWVVLRDITGNSFEAWRARQPREQFSAKTLNEYRAAVSGFANG
;
A
#
# COMPACT_ATOMS: atom_id res chain seq x y z
N MET A 1 -9.05 -26.08 -12.07
CA MET A 1 -9.37 -24.71 -11.61
C MET A 1 -10.83 -24.43 -11.91
N THR A 2 -11.59 -23.91 -10.94
CA THR A 2 -12.92 -23.32 -11.22
C THR A 2 -12.79 -21.80 -11.15
N CYS A 3 -13.41 -21.07 -12.09
CA CYS A 3 -13.39 -19.60 -12.10
C CYS A 3 -14.58 -19.09 -12.91
N PHE A 4 -15.53 -18.43 -12.25
CA PHE A 4 -16.70 -17.85 -12.92
C PHE A 4 -17.32 -16.70 -12.13
N VAL A 5 -18.07 -15.86 -12.83
CA VAL A 5 -18.83 -14.75 -12.25
C VAL A 5 -20.30 -15.12 -12.09
N PHE A 6 -20.92 -14.67 -11.01
CA PHE A 6 -22.34 -14.87 -10.74
C PHE A 6 -22.95 -13.65 -10.03
N ARG A 7 -24.27 -13.51 -10.08
CA ARG A 7 -25.00 -12.48 -9.32
C ARG A 7 -25.68 -13.13 -8.12
N PRO A 8 -25.36 -12.72 -6.88
CA PRO A 8 -26.08 -13.17 -5.69
C PRO A 8 -27.58 -12.95 -5.82
N ARG A 9 -28.36 -13.97 -5.41
CA ARG A 9 -29.81 -13.93 -5.36
C ARG A 9 -30.22 -14.00 -3.90
N ARG A 10 -31.08 -13.07 -3.45
CA ARG A 10 -31.63 -13.08 -2.08
C ARG A 10 -33.14 -12.92 -2.13
N ARG A 11 -33.84 -13.54 -1.19
CA ARG A 11 -35.29 -13.36 -1.03
C ARG A 11 -35.54 -12.15 -0.11
N VAL A 12 -36.32 -11.18 -0.58
CA VAL A 12 -36.71 -9.99 0.18
C VAL A 12 -38.22 -9.85 0.04
N ASN A 13 -38.96 -9.91 1.15
CA ASN A 13 -40.43 -9.85 1.18
C ASN A 13 -41.08 -10.81 0.18
N GLY A 14 -40.68 -12.09 0.23
CA GLY A 14 -41.20 -13.14 -0.64
C GLY A 14 -40.68 -13.14 -2.08
N LYS A 15 -40.13 -12.02 -2.58
CA LYS A 15 -39.62 -11.85 -3.96
C LYS A 15 -38.11 -12.09 -4.05
N ILE A 16 -37.65 -12.74 -5.13
CA ILE A 16 -36.22 -12.92 -5.39
C ILE A 16 -35.65 -11.62 -6.00
N ARG A 17 -34.67 -11.01 -5.33
CA ARG A 17 -33.91 -9.88 -5.84
C ARG A 17 -32.48 -10.31 -6.17
N MET A 18 -32.03 -9.97 -7.38
CA MET A 18 -30.64 -10.13 -7.80
C MET A 18 -29.82 -8.91 -7.38
N ALA A 19 -28.57 -9.11 -6.98
CA ALA A 19 -27.64 -8.01 -6.77
C ALA A 19 -27.34 -7.28 -8.08
N ARG A 20 -27.16 -5.96 -8.00
CA ARG A 20 -26.75 -5.11 -9.14
C ARG A 20 -25.32 -5.40 -9.58
N THR A 21 -24.47 -5.78 -8.63
CA THR A 21 -23.05 -6.07 -8.85
C THR A 21 -22.79 -7.57 -8.98
N TRP A 22 -21.73 -7.92 -9.69
CA TRP A 22 -21.26 -9.29 -9.85
C TRP A 22 -20.33 -9.69 -8.70
N ASN A 23 -20.38 -10.99 -8.35
CA ASN A 23 -19.39 -11.67 -7.54
C ASN A 23 -18.61 -12.65 -8.42
N GLY A 24 -17.35 -12.89 -8.06
CA GLY A 24 -16.53 -13.94 -8.63
C GLY A 24 -16.41 -15.12 -7.67
N LYS A 25 -16.36 -16.34 -8.19
CA LYS A 25 -16.02 -17.54 -7.46
C LYS A 25 -14.86 -18.23 -8.17
N PHE A 26 -13.81 -18.57 -7.43
CA PHE A 26 -12.69 -19.32 -7.98
C PHE A 26 -12.14 -20.36 -6.99
N GLN A 27 -11.47 -21.38 -7.51
CA GLN A 27 -10.75 -22.40 -6.76
C GLN A 27 -9.49 -22.80 -7.54
N LEU A 28 -8.34 -22.55 -6.95
CA LEU A 28 -7.03 -22.92 -7.49
C LEU A 28 -6.64 -24.33 -7.04
N PRO A 29 -5.69 -24.98 -7.73
CA PRO A 29 -5.10 -26.23 -7.26
C PRO A 29 -4.54 -26.07 -5.84
N GLY A 30 -4.86 -27.03 -4.96
CA GLY A 30 -4.49 -27.00 -3.53
C GLY A 30 -5.50 -26.30 -2.60
N ASP A 31 -6.55 -25.67 -3.13
CA ASP A 31 -7.59 -25.06 -2.29
C ASP A 31 -8.58 -26.08 -1.74
N ALA A 32 -8.70 -26.13 -0.41
CA ALA A 32 -9.70 -26.96 0.27
C ALA A 32 -11.14 -26.51 -0.01
N LYS A 33 -11.37 -25.21 -0.25
CA LYS A 33 -12.69 -24.62 -0.51
C LYS A 33 -12.59 -23.49 -1.54
N PRO A 34 -13.64 -23.27 -2.37
CA PRO A 34 -13.67 -22.16 -3.31
C PRO A 34 -13.79 -20.81 -2.58
N THR A 35 -13.07 -19.80 -3.08
CA THR A 35 -13.13 -18.42 -2.60
C THR A 35 -14.18 -17.64 -3.39
N VAL A 36 -14.95 -16.79 -2.68
CA VAL A 36 -15.93 -15.87 -3.28
C VAL A 36 -15.48 -14.43 -3.03
N VAL A 37 -15.44 -13.62 -4.07
CA VAL A 37 -15.03 -12.21 -4.03
C VAL A 37 -16.09 -11.31 -4.63
N ALA A 38 -16.37 -10.17 -3.99
CA ALA A 38 -17.25 -9.14 -4.55
C ALA A 38 -16.46 -8.31 -5.59
N LEU A 39 -16.96 -8.21 -6.82
CA LEU A 39 -16.25 -7.51 -7.90
C LEU A 39 -16.66 -6.04 -7.99
N GLY A 40 -17.82 -5.68 -7.44
CA GLY A 40 -18.29 -4.29 -7.34
C GLY A 40 -18.68 -3.65 -8.67
N VAL A 41 -18.76 -4.43 -9.75
CA VAL A 41 -19.08 -3.96 -11.10
C VAL A 41 -20.41 -4.56 -11.57
N SER A 42 -21.18 -3.83 -12.37
CA SER A 42 -22.48 -4.26 -12.90
C SER A 42 -22.40 -4.89 -14.29
N ASP A 43 -21.37 -4.54 -15.06
CA ASP A 43 -21.08 -5.13 -16.36
C ASP A 43 -20.44 -6.51 -16.23
N LYS A 44 -20.87 -7.47 -17.06
CA LYS A 44 -20.41 -8.86 -16.98
C LYS A 44 -19.00 -9.05 -17.53
N GLN A 45 -18.63 -8.36 -18.61
CA GLN A 45 -17.31 -8.46 -19.21
C GLN A 45 -16.27 -7.84 -18.27
N VAL A 46 -16.55 -6.67 -17.72
CA VAL A 46 -15.70 -6.03 -16.70
C VAL A 46 -15.56 -6.92 -15.46
N ALA A 47 -16.64 -7.60 -15.05
CA ALA A 47 -16.58 -8.57 -13.94
C ALA A 47 -15.65 -9.75 -14.25
N GLN A 48 -15.75 -10.32 -15.45
CA GLN A 48 -14.92 -11.44 -15.87
C GLN A 48 -13.44 -11.04 -15.90
N GLU A 49 -13.12 -9.87 -16.47
CA GLU A 49 -11.74 -9.40 -16.53
C GLU A 49 -11.16 -9.15 -15.14
N LYS A 50 -11.91 -8.46 -14.29
CA LYS A 50 -11.50 -8.21 -12.89
C LYS A 50 -11.29 -9.52 -12.10
N LEU A 51 -12.12 -10.54 -12.34
CA LEU A 51 -11.93 -11.85 -11.72
C LEU A 51 -10.65 -12.54 -12.23
N ARG A 52 -10.35 -12.46 -13.54
CA ARG A 52 -9.11 -13.02 -14.10
C ARG A 52 -7.88 -12.34 -13.53
N GLU A 53 -7.90 -11.02 -13.39
CA GLU A 53 -6.80 -10.27 -12.77
C GLU A 53 -6.55 -10.70 -11.32
N ILE A 54 -7.62 -10.89 -10.53
CA ILE A 54 -7.53 -11.37 -9.14
C ILE A 54 -6.90 -12.77 -9.11
N VAL A 55 -7.39 -13.70 -9.94
CA VAL A 55 -6.88 -15.07 -10.00
C VAL A 55 -5.41 -15.09 -10.39
N ARG A 56 -5.02 -14.36 -11.46
CA ARG A 56 -3.63 -14.23 -11.89
C ARG A 56 -2.73 -13.68 -10.80
N ALA A 57 -3.18 -12.67 -10.06
CA ALA A 57 -2.39 -12.10 -8.97
C ALA A 57 -2.14 -13.13 -7.86
N ILE A 58 -3.15 -13.93 -7.50
CA ILE A 58 -3.03 -14.98 -6.48
C ILE A 58 -2.14 -16.14 -6.96
N GLU A 59 -2.25 -16.54 -8.23
CA GLU A 59 -1.37 -17.57 -8.80
C GLU A 59 0.10 -17.12 -8.77
N ARG A 60 0.39 -15.85 -9.14
CA ARG A 60 1.74 -15.30 -9.04
C ARG A 60 2.23 -15.22 -7.60
N GLU A 61 1.37 -14.81 -6.67
CA GLU A 61 1.69 -14.80 -5.23
C GLU A 61 2.06 -16.20 -4.72
N ARG A 62 1.26 -17.23 -5.04
CA ARG A 62 1.54 -18.63 -4.65
C ARG A 62 2.80 -19.21 -5.29
N ALA A 63 3.12 -18.77 -6.50
CA ALA A 63 4.34 -19.17 -7.20
C ALA A 63 5.59 -18.40 -6.72
N GLY A 64 5.45 -17.45 -5.78
CA GLY A 64 6.56 -16.58 -5.36
C GLY A 64 7.00 -15.57 -6.42
N LEU A 65 6.16 -15.34 -7.44
CA LEU A 65 6.42 -14.47 -8.61
C LEU A 65 5.79 -13.09 -8.48
N GLY A 66 5.35 -12.70 -7.28
CA GLY A 66 4.78 -11.38 -7.02
C GLY A 66 4.52 -11.14 -5.53
N PRO A 67 4.39 -9.85 -5.12
CA PRO A 67 4.12 -9.49 -3.74
C PRO A 67 2.72 -9.94 -3.34
N SER A 68 2.61 -10.40 -2.10
CA SER A 68 1.36 -10.76 -1.46
C SER A 68 0.38 -9.61 -1.46
N LYS A 69 -0.91 -9.92 -1.27
CA LYS A 69 -1.91 -8.86 -1.10
C LYS A 69 -1.57 -7.94 0.08
N LEU A 70 -1.09 -8.50 1.18
CA LEU A 70 -0.68 -7.75 2.37
C LEU A 70 0.42 -6.73 2.03
N GLU A 71 1.47 -7.17 1.33
CA GLU A 71 2.58 -6.30 0.92
C GLU A 71 2.12 -5.22 -0.05
N ARG A 72 1.22 -5.54 -0.99
CA ARG A 72 0.65 -4.55 -1.91
C ARG A 72 -0.18 -3.48 -1.19
N ASP A 73 -0.97 -3.89 -0.21
CA ASP A 73 -1.80 -2.99 0.58
C ASP A 73 -0.93 -2.11 1.50
N ALA A 74 0.09 -2.70 2.15
CA ALA A 74 1.09 -1.97 2.93
C ALA A 74 1.84 -0.93 2.08
N ALA A 75 2.27 -1.31 0.86
CA ALA A 75 2.95 -0.40 -0.05
C ALA A 75 2.09 0.79 -0.52
N ARG A 76 0.76 0.70 -0.39
CA ARG A 76 -0.22 1.77 -0.68
C ARG A 76 -0.59 2.60 0.54
N GLN A 77 -0.05 2.30 1.72
CA GLN A 77 -0.30 3.09 2.91
C GLN A 77 0.28 4.51 2.75
N SER A 78 -0.45 5.50 3.24
CA SER A 78 -0.04 6.91 3.19
C SER A 78 1.27 7.13 3.96
N VAL A 79 2.26 7.76 3.33
CA VAL A 79 3.53 8.09 3.99
C VAL A 79 3.30 9.00 5.17
N GLY A 80 2.44 10.00 5.05
CA GLY A 80 2.13 10.92 6.16
C GLY A 80 1.55 10.19 7.38
N LYS A 81 0.68 9.19 7.15
CA LYS A 81 0.16 8.36 8.24
C LYS A 81 1.27 7.54 8.89
N CYS A 82 2.10 6.87 8.09
CA CYS A 82 3.22 6.06 8.60
C CYS A 82 4.24 6.92 9.37
N VAL A 83 4.54 8.13 8.90
CA VAL A 83 5.43 9.07 9.60
C VAL A 83 4.85 9.41 10.97
N GLY A 84 3.54 9.71 11.08
CA GLY A 84 2.89 9.96 12.37
C GLY A 84 3.02 8.78 13.33
N GLU A 85 2.68 7.57 12.87
CA GLU A 85 2.80 6.34 13.66
C GLU A 85 4.26 6.11 14.14
N TYR A 86 5.24 6.32 13.26
CA TYR A 86 6.66 6.20 13.60
C TYR A 86 7.11 7.23 14.64
N ILE A 87 6.64 8.47 14.54
CA ILE A 87 6.94 9.53 15.49
C ILE A 87 6.32 9.22 16.87
N ASP A 88 5.10 8.71 16.92
CA ASP A 88 4.46 8.29 18.17
C ASP A 88 5.22 7.15 18.85
N ILE A 89 5.73 6.18 18.07
CA ILE A 89 6.63 5.14 18.58
C ILE A 89 7.88 5.77 19.20
N LYS A 90 8.50 6.77 18.54
CA LYS A 90 9.69 7.46 19.07
C LYS A 90 9.41 8.26 20.35
N ARG A 91 8.24 8.90 20.46
CA ARG A 91 7.80 9.53 21.71
C ARG A 91 7.66 8.50 22.84
N GLY A 92 7.07 7.34 22.54
CA GLY A 92 6.91 6.23 23.49
C GLY A 92 8.24 5.65 24.00
N GLN A 93 9.31 5.72 23.19
CA GLN A 93 10.66 5.26 23.54
C GLN A 93 11.42 6.23 24.50
N ARG A 94 10.77 7.28 25.01
CA ARG A 94 11.37 8.34 25.83
C ARG A 94 12.56 9.04 25.14
N CYS A 95 12.53 9.11 23.80
CA CYS A 95 13.47 9.96 23.08
C CYS A 95 13.24 11.42 23.46
N ASP A 96 14.30 12.22 23.42
CA ASP A 96 14.23 13.66 23.68
C ASP A 96 13.21 14.34 22.73
N GLU A 97 12.33 15.18 23.28
CA GLU A 97 11.21 15.78 22.53
C GLU A 97 11.71 16.69 21.40
N LYS A 98 12.82 17.39 21.62
CA LYS A 98 13.43 18.23 20.58
C LYS A 98 13.95 17.37 19.44
N TYR A 99 14.63 16.26 19.74
CA TYR A 99 15.05 15.29 18.73
C TYR A 99 13.86 14.73 17.93
N VAL A 100 12.79 14.31 18.60
CA VAL A 100 11.61 13.75 17.92
C VAL A 100 10.95 14.79 17.01
N ARG A 101 10.82 16.03 17.47
CA ARG A 101 10.28 17.14 16.66
C ARG A 101 11.16 17.44 15.45
N GLU A 102 12.48 17.47 15.61
CA GLU A 102 13.40 17.67 14.47
C GLU A 102 13.31 16.53 13.47
N LEU A 103 13.16 15.28 13.94
CA LEU A 103 12.97 14.11 13.10
C LEU A 103 11.67 14.20 12.29
N GLU A 104 10.56 14.58 12.94
CA GLU A 104 9.26 14.78 12.29
C GLU A 104 9.36 15.85 11.19
N LEU A 105 9.96 17.01 11.49
CA LEU A 105 10.13 18.09 10.51
C LEU A 105 10.97 17.65 9.30
N LYS A 106 12.05 16.89 9.54
CA LYS A 106 12.90 16.37 8.46
C LYS A 106 12.14 15.40 7.57
N LEU A 107 11.40 14.45 8.17
CA LEU A 107 10.60 13.46 7.44
C LEU A 107 9.47 14.10 6.63
N LEU A 108 8.72 15.03 7.20
CA LEU A 108 7.64 15.72 6.49
C LEU A 108 8.15 16.57 5.33
N ARG A 109 9.30 17.25 5.52
CA ARG A 109 9.90 18.06 4.46
C ARG A 109 10.32 17.21 3.26
N VAL A 110 11.08 16.14 3.49
CA VAL A 110 11.55 15.28 2.40
C VAL A 110 10.39 14.56 1.72
N THR A 111 9.39 14.09 2.50
CA THR A 111 8.17 13.48 1.95
C THR A 111 7.45 14.42 0.99
N ARG A 112 7.28 15.69 1.38
CA ARG A 112 6.65 16.71 0.55
C ARG A 112 7.49 17.03 -0.70
N GLU A 113 8.78 17.28 -0.54
CA GLU A 113 9.64 17.72 -1.65
C GLU A 113 9.96 16.59 -2.66
N CYS A 114 9.88 15.33 -2.22
CA CYS A 114 9.94 14.16 -3.10
C CYS A 114 8.57 13.75 -3.68
N ASN A 115 7.47 14.40 -3.25
CA ASN A 115 6.09 14.00 -3.57
C ASN A 115 5.77 12.54 -3.22
N TRP A 116 6.28 12.06 -2.08
CA TRP A 116 5.96 10.72 -1.59
C TRP A 116 4.57 10.71 -0.96
N VAL A 117 3.61 10.04 -1.62
CA VAL A 117 2.23 9.96 -1.15
C VAL A 117 1.98 8.64 -0.45
N VAL A 118 2.51 7.55 -1.00
CA VAL A 118 2.40 6.19 -0.44
C VAL A 118 3.78 5.57 -0.21
N LEU A 119 3.88 4.55 0.67
CA LEU A 119 5.16 3.95 1.05
C LEU A 119 6.02 3.50 -0.14
N ARG A 120 5.42 2.99 -1.22
CA ARG A 120 6.19 2.57 -2.41
C ARG A 120 6.92 3.71 -3.13
N ASP A 121 6.49 4.96 -2.91
CA ASP A 121 7.09 6.13 -3.55
C ASP A 121 8.48 6.42 -2.96
N ILE A 122 8.74 5.93 -1.74
CA ILE A 122 10.02 6.06 -1.03
C ILE A 122 11.05 5.16 -1.70
N THR A 123 11.90 5.76 -2.53
CA THR A 123 13.00 5.06 -3.21
C THR A 123 14.32 5.78 -3.00
N GLY A 124 15.43 5.05 -2.98
CA GLY A 124 16.77 5.63 -2.89
C GLY A 124 17.03 6.64 -4.01
N ASN A 125 16.59 6.35 -5.24
CA ASN A 125 16.74 7.25 -6.38
C ASN A 125 16.00 8.57 -6.19
N SER A 126 14.76 8.54 -5.70
CA SER A 126 14.00 9.77 -5.44
C SER A 126 14.65 10.63 -4.34
N PHE A 127 15.21 10.00 -3.30
CA PHE A 127 15.95 10.71 -2.26
C PHE A 127 17.26 11.32 -2.77
N GLU A 128 18.07 10.57 -3.52
CA GLU A 128 19.33 11.09 -4.06
C GLU A 128 19.08 12.22 -5.09
N ALA A 129 18.01 12.12 -5.90
CA ALA A 129 17.59 13.20 -6.78
C ALA A 129 17.12 14.44 -6.02
N TRP A 130 16.44 14.29 -4.88
CA TRP A 130 16.12 15.40 -3.99
C TRP A 130 17.38 16.00 -3.37
N ARG A 131 18.31 15.17 -2.90
CA ARG A 131 19.57 15.58 -2.27
C ARG A 131 20.44 16.38 -3.23
N ALA A 132 20.57 15.95 -4.48
CA ALA A 132 21.36 16.62 -5.50
C ALA A 132 20.83 18.03 -5.87
N ARG A 133 19.52 18.27 -5.66
CA ARG A 133 18.87 19.56 -5.96
C ARG A 133 18.96 20.58 -4.82
N GLN A 134 19.44 20.19 -3.64
CA GLN A 134 19.49 21.10 -2.50
C GLN A 134 20.59 22.17 -2.68
N PRO A 135 20.27 23.46 -2.45
CA PRO A 135 21.27 24.52 -2.55
C PRO A 135 22.40 24.33 -1.54
N ARG A 136 23.65 24.34 -2.02
CA ARG A 136 24.83 24.15 -1.16
C ARG A 136 25.03 25.28 -0.15
N GLU A 137 24.52 26.47 -0.43
CA GLU A 137 24.55 27.59 0.53
C GLU A 137 23.60 27.39 1.71
N GLN A 138 22.52 26.62 1.52
CA GLN A 138 21.49 26.40 2.55
C GLN A 138 21.67 25.08 3.31
N PHE A 139 22.29 24.09 2.66
CA PHE A 139 22.44 22.74 3.21
C PHE A 139 23.90 22.33 3.30
N SER A 140 24.40 22.24 4.53
CA SER A 140 25.68 21.60 4.79
C SER A 140 25.61 20.09 4.49
N ALA A 141 26.75 19.49 4.19
CA ALA A 141 26.86 18.04 4.03
C ALA A 141 26.36 17.28 5.28
N LYS A 142 26.60 17.85 6.48
CA LYS A 142 26.09 17.30 7.74
C LYS A 142 24.56 17.27 7.77
N THR A 143 23.92 18.39 7.41
CA THR A 143 22.47 18.48 7.36
C THR A 143 21.87 17.44 6.40
N LEU A 144 22.42 17.29 5.20
CA LEU A 144 21.94 16.27 4.24
C LEU A 144 22.11 14.84 4.76
N ASN A 145 23.18 14.56 5.50
CA ASN A 145 23.38 13.26 6.14
C ASN A 145 22.35 13.01 7.26
N GLU A 146 21.93 14.04 8.01
CA GLU A 146 20.85 13.91 8.99
C GLU A 146 19.51 13.57 8.33
N TYR A 147 19.18 14.15 7.17
CA TYR A 147 18.01 13.74 6.39
C TYR A 147 18.10 12.29 5.95
N ARG A 148 19.27 11.85 5.49
CA ARG A 148 19.49 10.44 5.12
C ARG A 148 19.28 9.52 6.31
N ALA A 149 19.84 9.85 7.48
CA ALA A 149 19.66 9.09 8.70
C ALA A 149 18.18 9.02 9.13
N ALA A 150 17.46 10.13 9.04
CA ALA A 150 16.02 10.18 9.33
C ALA A 150 15.22 9.24 8.42
N VAL A 151 15.43 9.32 7.10
CA VAL A 151 14.72 8.49 6.11
C VAL A 151 15.09 7.02 6.28
N SER A 152 16.38 6.69 6.45
CA SER A 152 16.82 5.31 6.67
C SER A 152 16.27 4.73 7.99
N GLY A 153 16.20 5.53 9.05
CA GLY A 153 15.59 5.11 10.31
C GLY A 153 14.09 4.82 10.16
N PHE A 154 13.38 5.68 9.43
CA PHE A 154 11.95 5.51 9.15
C PHE A 154 11.66 4.30 8.24
N ALA A 155 12.47 4.07 7.20
CA ALA A 155 12.24 2.99 6.25
C ALA A 155 12.56 1.58 6.82
N ASN A 156 13.33 1.51 7.90
CA ASN A 156 13.74 0.26 8.56
C ASN A 156 13.02 0.00 9.89
N GLY A 157 12.26 0.97 10.41
CA GLY A 157 11.57 0.89 11.70
C GLY A 157 10.12 0.45 11.56
#